data_AF-O66750-F1
#
_entry.id   AF-O66750-F1
#
_cell.length_a   1.000
_cell.length_b   1.000
_cell.length_c   1.000
_cell.angle_alpha   90.00
_cell.angle_beta   90.00
_cell.angle_gamma   90.00
#
_symmetry.space_group_name_H-M   'P 1'
#
loop_
_entity.id
_entity.type
_entity.pdbx_description
1 polymer ?
#
loop_
_entity_poly.entity_id
_entity_poly.type
_entity_poly.pdbx_seq_one_letter_code
_entity_poly.pdbx_strand_id
1 'polypeptide(L)'
;MLRKYFWLPVIIGLFAGLFAILFVEALEVITHLVLEQVVGYYQPLPGGEGHRETFTWEPLKPYLLPITVALGGLISGLLAYFFAPESAGVGTDAAIYAYHHGKKLSLKSSIVKLITSAVTIGTGGTSGREGPIALIGAGLGSSVADWFKLKESEKRKALAIGSGQSSSYL
;
A
#
# COMPACT_ATOMS: atom_id res chain seq x y z
N MET A 1 28.23 18.47 -5.25
CA MET A 1 27.71 17.10 -5.05
C MET A 1 26.67 17.01 -3.92
N LEU A 2 26.87 17.66 -2.76
CA LEU A 2 25.95 17.62 -1.60
C LEU A 2 24.49 18.07 -1.88
N ARG A 3 24.28 19.10 -2.70
CA ARG A 3 22.94 19.69 -2.91
C ARG A 3 21.91 18.72 -3.49
N LYS A 4 22.33 17.70 -4.25
CA LYS A 4 21.41 16.71 -4.86
C LYS A 4 20.88 15.69 -3.85
N TYR A 5 21.68 15.36 -2.82
CA TYR A 5 21.29 14.38 -1.80
C TYR A 5 20.34 14.94 -0.74
N PHE A 6 20.24 16.26 -0.61
CA PHE A 6 19.35 16.90 0.35
C PHE A 6 17.88 16.89 -0.12
N TRP A 7 17.63 17.17 -1.40
CA TRP A 7 16.26 17.27 -1.93
C TRP A 7 15.61 15.90 -2.20
N LEU A 8 16.41 14.87 -2.51
CA LEU A 8 15.92 13.52 -2.76
C LEU A 8 15.02 12.96 -1.63
N PRO A 9 15.48 12.89 -0.37
CA PRO A 9 14.70 12.31 0.72
C PRO A 9 13.47 13.16 1.09
N VAL A 10 13.51 14.48 0.86
CA VAL A 10 12.35 15.37 1.07
C VAL A 10 11.26 15.06 0.06
N ILE A 11 11.62 14.95 -1.23
CA ILE A 11 10.67 14.63 -2.30
C ILE A 11 10.09 13.23 -2.09
N ILE A 12 10.95 12.23 -1.82
CA ILE A 12 10.50 10.85 -1.57
C ILE A 12 9.54 10.81 -0.39
N GLY A 13 9.87 11.45 0.73
CA GLY A 13 9.03 11.49 1.92
C GLY A 13 7.67 12.16 1.70
N LEU A 14 7.64 13.27 0.94
CA LEU A 14 6.40 13.99 0.64
C LEU A 14 5.46 13.15 -0.24
N PHE A 15 5.98 12.53 -1.30
CA PHE A 15 5.17 11.64 -2.14
C PHE A 15 4.76 10.37 -1.39
N ALA A 16 5.67 9.75 -0.63
CA ALA A 16 5.37 8.59 0.18
C ALA A 16 4.22 8.85 1.17
N GLY A 17 4.28 9.98 1.90
CA GLY A 17 3.23 10.39 2.81
C GLY A 17 1.90 10.66 2.10
N LEU A 18 1.92 11.34 0.95
CA LEU A 18 0.72 11.55 0.15
C LEU A 18 0.06 10.22 -0.28
N PHE A 19 0.85 9.26 -0.76
CA PHE A 19 0.31 7.94 -1.13
C PHE A 19 -0.19 7.15 0.08
N ALA A 20 0.44 7.28 1.24
CA ALA A 20 -0.04 6.67 2.48
C ALA A 20 -1.41 7.25 2.89
N ILE A 21 -1.58 8.58 2.84
CA ILE A 21 -2.87 9.23 3.13
C ILE A 21 -3.93 8.75 2.14
N LEU A 22 -3.64 8.79 0.83
CA LEU A 22 -4.59 8.32 -0.19
C LEU A 22 -4.97 6.85 -0.02
N PHE A 23 -4.04 6.02 0.45
CA PHE A 23 -4.31 4.61 0.75
C PHE A 23 -5.29 4.45 1.91
N VAL A 24 -5.04 5.15 3.04
CA VAL A 24 -5.90 5.09 4.22
C VAL A 24 -7.30 5.61 3.88
N GLU A 25 -7.39 6.75 3.20
CA GLU A 25 -8.66 7.31 2.73
C GLU A 25 -9.41 6.35 1.80
N ALA A 26 -8.73 5.75 0.82
CA ALA A 26 -9.35 4.77 -0.08
C ALA A 26 -9.85 3.54 0.69
N LEU A 27 -9.08 3.06 1.66
CA LEU A 27 -9.47 1.94 2.52
C LEU A 27 -10.72 2.28 3.32
N GLU A 28 -10.76 3.44 3.97
CA GLU A 28 -11.91 3.89 4.76
C GLU A 28 -13.16 4.06 3.92
N VAL A 29 -13.04 4.67 2.73
CA VAL A 29 -14.14 4.83 1.78
C VAL A 29 -14.69 3.46 1.36
N ILE A 30 -13.83 2.50 1.01
CA ILE A 30 -14.28 1.16 0.60
C ILE A 30 -14.92 0.42 1.78
N THR A 31 -14.34 0.50 2.98
CA THR A 31 -14.92 -0.08 4.21
C THR A 31 -16.30 0.50 4.48
N HIS A 32 -16.47 1.82 4.39
CA HIS A 32 -17.76 2.46 4.62
C HIS A 32 -18.79 2.06 3.57
N LEU A 33 -18.42 2.07 2.28
CA LEU A 33 -19.33 1.70 1.20
C LEU A 33 -19.73 0.22 1.24
N VAL A 34 -18.79 -0.67 1.57
CA VAL A 34 -19.01 -2.12 1.48
C VAL A 34 -19.44 -2.69 2.83
N LEU A 35 -18.65 -2.51 3.88
CA LEU A 35 -18.91 -3.17 5.15
C LEU A 35 -19.97 -2.45 5.96
N GLU A 36 -19.98 -1.12 5.98
CA GLU A 36 -20.97 -0.37 6.76
C GLU A 36 -22.32 -0.30 6.02
N GLN A 37 -22.34 0.16 4.77
CA GLN A 37 -23.59 0.35 4.03
C GLN A 37 -24.21 -0.96 3.51
N VAL A 38 -23.42 -1.89 2.96
CA VAL A 38 -23.97 -3.12 2.37
C VAL A 38 -24.16 -4.21 3.42
N VAL A 39 -23.13 -4.47 4.23
CA VAL A 39 -23.14 -5.57 5.23
C VAL A 39 -23.73 -5.13 6.57
N GLY A 40 -23.62 -3.85 6.94
CA GLY A 40 -24.01 -3.36 8.26
C GLY A 40 -23.04 -3.81 9.37
N TYR A 41 -21.75 -3.86 9.05
CA TYR A 41 -20.67 -4.25 9.97
C TYR A 41 -19.73 -3.07 10.22
N TYR A 42 -19.81 -2.50 11.43
CA TYR A 42 -18.95 -1.41 11.87
C TYR A 42 -17.77 -1.99 12.64
N GLN A 43 -16.62 -2.05 11.98
CA GLN A 43 -15.41 -2.59 12.57
C GLN A 43 -14.68 -1.54 13.43
N PRO A 44 -14.05 -1.95 14.54
CA PRO A 44 -13.18 -1.08 15.31
C PRO A 44 -11.93 -0.73 14.49
N LEU A 45 -11.44 0.50 14.64
CA LEU A 45 -10.19 0.93 14.03
C LEU A 45 -8.99 0.16 14.63
N PRO A 46 -7.91 -0.06 13.86
CA PRO A 46 -6.65 -0.55 14.40
C PRO A 46 -6.16 0.32 15.56
N GLY A 47 -5.56 -0.30 16.57
CA GLY A 47 -5.03 0.43 17.73
C GLY A 47 -3.96 1.45 17.31
N GLY A 48 -4.17 2.72 17.65
CA GLY A 48 -3.28 3.83 17.27
C GLY A 48 -3.89 4.82 16.27
N GLU A 49 -4.91 4.43 15.50
CA GLU A 49 -5.59 5.27 14.49
C GLU A 49 -6.85 5.99 15.04
N GLY A 50 -6.96 6.11 16.37
CA GLY A 50 -8.11 6.74 17.04
C GLY A 50 -9.16 5.73 17.53
N HIS A 51 -10.33 6.24 17.92
CA HIS A 51 -11.47 5.43 18.38
C HIS A 51 -12.68 5.73 17.50
N ARG A 52 -13.31 4.68 16.95
CA ARG A 52 -14.68 4.79 16.45
C ARG A 52 -15.64 4.68 17.63
N GLU A 53 -16.52 5.66 17.77
CA GLU A 53 -17.51 5.68 18.86
C GLU A 53 -18.56 4.55 18.75
N THR A 54 -18.74 3.98 17.56
CA THR A 54 -19.69 2.90 17.28
C THR A 54 -19.01 1.73 16.59
N PHE A 55 -19.03 0.55 17.23
CA PHE A 55 -18.61 -0.72 16.65
C PHE A 55 -19.69 -1.77 16.87
N THR A 56 -19.76 -2.77 15.98
CA THR A 56 -20.77 -3.84 16.05
C THR A 56 -20.07 -5.19 16.07
N TRP A 57 -20.35 -6.01 17.08
CA TRP A 57 -19.83 -7.37 17.17
C TRP A 57 -20.48 -8.31 16.16
N GLU A 58 -21.75 -8.09 15.88
CA GLU A 58 -22.55 -8.91 14.97
C GLU A 58 -22.97 -8.08 13.74
N PRO A 59 -22.55 -8.47 12.53
CA PRO A 59 -23.02 -7.84 11.30
C PRO A 59 -24.54 -7.95 11.16
N LEU A 60 -25.20 -6.90 10.62
CA LEU A 60 -26.63 -6.98 10.30
C LEU A 60 -26.94 -8.04 9.24
N LYS A 61 -26.03 -8.27 8.28
CA LYS A 61 -26.19 -9.22 7.18
C LYS A 61 -24.94 -10.10 7.03
N PRO A 62 -24.69 -11.05 7.95
CA PRO A 62 -23.44 -11.81 8.00
C PRO A 62 -23.22 -12.69 6.76
N TYR A 63 -24.30 -13.14 6.11
CA TYR A 63 -24.22 -13.92 4.87
C TYR A 63 -23.68 -13.13 3.66
N LEU A 64 -23.63 -11.79 3.73
CA LEU A 64 -23.02 -10.97 2.68
C LEU A 64 -21.49 -10.88 2.81
N LEU A 65 -20.92 -11.15 4.00
CA LEU A 65 -19.47 -11.07 4.22
C LEU A 65 -18.66 -11.96 3.25
N PRO A 66 -18.98 -13.26 3.07
CA PRO A 66 -18.24 -14.08 2.10
C PRO A 66 -18.34 -13.54 0.67
N ILE A 67 -19.47 -12.93 0.31
CA ILE A 67 -19.72 -12.38 -1.02
C ILE A 67 -18.87 -11.12 -1.23
N THR A 68 -18.85 -10.19 -0.28
CA THR A 68 -18.04 -8.97 -0.39
C THR A 68 -16.56 -9.30 -0.43
N VAL A 69 -16.10 -10.23 0.41
CA VAL A 69 -14.70 -10.70 0.42
C VAL A 69 -14.34 -11.38 -0.90
N ALA A 70 -15.20 -12.25 -1.43
CA ALA A 70 -14.96 -12.92 -2.71
C ALA A 70 -14.90 -11.92 -3.87
N LEU A 71 -15.81 -10.94 -3.91
CA LEU A 71 -15.81 -9.88 -4.92
C LEU A 71 -14.58 -8.98 -4.81
N GLY A 72 -14.20 -8.58 -3.59
CA GLY A 72 -12.97 -7.82 -3.36
C GLY A 72 -11.73 -8.58 -3.79
N GLY A 73 -11.63 -9.86 -3.45
CA GLY A 73 -10.56 -10.75 -3.92
C GLY A 73 -10.51 -10.88 -5.44
N LEU A 74 -11.67 -11.02 -6.09
CA LEU A 74 -11.76 -11.08 -7.56
C LEU A 74 -11.31 -9.76 -8.20
N ILE A 75 -11.82 -8.62 -7.74
CA ILE A 75 -11.45 -7.30 -8.26
C ILE A 75 -9.95 -7.06 -8.06
N SER A 76 -9.42 -7.32 -6.86
CA SER A 76 -8.00 -7.20 -6.57
C SER A 76 -7.16 -8.13 -7.46
N GLY A 77 -7.59 -9.37 -7.66
CA GLY A 77 -6.94 -10.33 -8.56
C GLY A 77 -6.91 -9.85 -10.01
N LEU A 78 -8.03 -9.34 -10.53
CA LEU A 78 -8.11 -8.79 -11.89
C LEU A 78 -7.25 -7.54 -12.06
N LEU A 79 -7.27 -6.63 -11.08
CA LEU A 79 -6.43 -5.43 -11.11
C LEU A 79 -4.94 -5.80 -11.13
N ALA A 80 -4.52 -6.74 -10.27
CA ALA A 80 -3.15 -7.24 -10.27
C ALA A 80 -2.80 -7.91 -11.61
N TYR A 81 -3.67 -8.78 -12.12
CA TYR A 81 -3.45 -9.53 -13.37
C TYR A 81 -3.29 -8.61 -14.59
N PHE A 82 -4.15 -7.60 -14.74
CA PHE A 82 -4.13 -6.73 -15.92
C PHE A 82 -3.10 -5.60 -15.82
N PHE A 83 -2.90 -5.01 -14.64
CA PHE A 83 -2.10 -3.79 -14.51
C PHE A 83 -0.69 -4.02 -13.98
N ALA A 84 -0.46 -5.09 -13.23
CA ALA A 84 0.85 -5.41 -12.66
C ALA A 84 1.07 -6.94 -12.51
N PRO A 85 1.01 -7.73 -13.60
CA PRO A 85 1.23 -9.17 -13.54
C PRO A 85 2.60 -9.55 -12.95
N GLU A 86 3.60 -8.67 -13.10
CA GLU A 86 4.93 -8.81 -12.51
C GLU A 86 4.99 -8.67 -10.98
N SER A 87 3.89 -8.23 -10.36
CA SER A 87 3.76 -8.04 -8.90
C SER A 87 2.98 -9.13 -8.18
N ALA A 88 2.75 -10.26 -8.85
CA ALA A 88 2.17 -11.46 -8.24
C ALA A 88 3.01 -11.88 -7.00
N GLY A 89 2.36 -12.19 -5.88
CA GLY A 89 3.01 -12.51 -4.59
C GLY A 89 2.77 -11.45 -3.50
N VAL A 90 3.51 -11.51 -2.39
CA VAL A 90 3.31 -10.64 -1.21
C VAL A 90 3.80 -9.20 -1.45
N GLY A 91 4.58 -8.97 -2.51
CA GLY A 91 5.08 -7.65 -2.92
C GLY A 91 6.35 -7.21 -2.20
N THR A 92 6.51 -7.57 -0.92
CA THR A 92 7.77 -7.39 -0.15
C THR A 92 8.95 -8.12 -0.78
N ASP A 93 8.72 -9.31 -1.35
CA ASP A 93 9.76 -10.07 -2.07
C ASP A 93 10.35 -9.27 -3.22
N ALA A 94 9.54 -8.46 -3.92
CA ALA A 94 10.01 -7.61 -5.01
C ALA A 94 10.91 -6.48 -4.49
N ALA A 95 10.59 -5.89 -3.33
CA ALA A 95 11.43 -4.88 -2.69
C ALA A 95 12.76 -5.46 -2.21
N ILE A 96 12.72 -6.62 -1.56
CA ILE A 96 13.92 -7.36 -1.11
C ILE A 96 14.79 -7.72 -2.32
N TYR A 97 14.18 -8.30 -3.35
CA TYR A 97 14.90 -8.67 -4.57
C TYR A 97 15.54 -7.47 -5.25
N ALA A 98 14.82 -6.34 -5.36
CA ALA A 98 15.33 -5.09 -5.91
C ALA A 98 16.51 -4.54 -5.09
N TYR A 99 16.44 -4.63 -3.77
CA TYR A 99 17.53 -4.21 -2.88
C TYR A 99 18.79 -5.08 -3.07
N HIS A 100 18.65 -6.40 -3.11
CA HIS A 100 19.80 -7.31 -3.24
C HIS A 100 20.44 -7.30 -4.64
N HIS A 101 19.62 -7.21 -5.69
CA HIS A 101 20.08 -7.36 -7.08
C HIS A 101 20.21 -6.03 -7.83
N GLY A 102 19.93 -4.89 -7.19
CA GLY A 102 19.97 -3.58 -7.85
C GLY A 102 18.92 -3.40 -8.95
N LYS A 103 17.90 -4.27 -9.00
CA LYS A 103 16.83 -4.22 -10.00
C LYS A 103 15.92 -3.04 -9.72
N LYS A 104 15.44 -2.39 -10.79
CA LYS A 104 14.46 -1.32 -10.69
C LYS A 104 13.15 -1.86 -10.13
N LEU A 105 12.61 -1.18 -9.11
CA LEU A 105 11.26 -1.44 -8.64
C LEU A 105 10.28 -0.55 -9.39
N SER A 106 9.26 -1.16 -9.97
CA SER A 106 8.24 -0.45 -10.75
C SER A 106 7.28 0.30 -9.82
N LEU A 107 7.25 1.63 -9.95
CA LEU A 107 6.30 2.47 -9.23
C LEU A 107 4.85 2.12 -9.59
N LYS A 108 4.59 1.81 -10.87
CA LYS A 108 3.26 1.38 -11.34
C LYS A 108 2.78 0.16 -10.56
N SER A 109 3.63 -0.86 -10.43
CA SER A 109 3.29 -2.11 -9.76
C SER A 109 3.09 -1.89 -8.25
N SER A 110 3.84 -0.95 -7.66
CA SER A 110 3.69 -0.55 -6.27
C SER A 110 2.34 0.16 -6.02
N ILE A 111 1.92 1.04 -6.94
CA ILE A 111 0.61 1.71 -6.89
C ILE A 111 -0.53 0.69 -7.03
N VAL A 112 -0.44 -0.22 -8.01
CA VAL A 112 -1.44 -1.29 -8.18
C VAL A 112 -1.56 -2.11 -6.90
N LYS A 113 -0.44 -2.45 -6.25
CA LYS A 113 -0.46 -3.20 -5.00
C LYS A 113 -1.21 -2.47 -3.88
N LEU A 114 -0.94 -1.17 -3.74
CA LEU A 114 -1.61 -0.28 -2.80
C LEU A 114 -3.13 -0.28 -3.02
N ILE A 115 -3.59 -0.14 -4.28
CA ILE A 115 -5.02 -0.19 -4.62
C ILE A 115 -5.62 -1.56 -4.31
N THR A 116 -4.98 -2.64 -4.75
CA THR A 116 -5.50 -4.01 -4.51
C THR A 116 -5.58 -4.33 -3.03
N SER A 117 -4.65 -3.84 -2.21
CA SER A 117 -4.70 -4.02 -0.76
C SER A 117 -5.84 -3.21 -0.14
N ALA A 118 -6.06 -1.96 -0.56
CA ALA A 118 -7.19 -1.16 -0.08
C ALA A 118 -8.53 -1.83 -0.40
N VAL A 119 -8.69 -2.38 -1.61
CA VAL A 119 -9.88 -3.16 -2.00
C VAL A 119 -10.02 -4.41 -1.13
N THR A 120 -8.97 -5.22 -1.00
CA THR A 120 -9.03 -6.46 -0.22
C THR A 120 -9.37 -6.20 1.25
N ILE A 121 -8.72 -5.22 1.89
CA ILE A 121 -8.99 -4.88 3.29
C ILE A 121 -10.38 -4.26 3.42
N GLY A 122 -10.72 -3.29 2.57
CA GLY A 122 -11.99 -2.57 2.62
C GLY A 122 -13.22 -3.45 2.39
N THR A 123 -13.08 -4.57 1.68
CA THR A 123 -14.19 -5.54 1.50
C THR A 123 -14.29 -6.57 2.62
N GLY A 124 -13.43 -6.50 3.64
CA GLY A 124 -13.40 -7.40 4.80
C GLY A 124 -12.44 -8.58 4.66
N GLY A 125 -11.57 -8.56 3.65
CA GLY A 125 -10.51 -9.55 3.48
C GLY A 125 -9.33 -9.27 4.41
N THR A 126 -8.50 -10.29 4.64
CA THR A 126 -7.33 -10.18 5.51
C THR A 126 -6.12 -9.71 4.72
N SER A 127 -5.56 -8.54 5.08
CA SER A 127 -4.29 -8.07 4.54
C SER A 127 -3.67 -7.03 5.49
N GLY A 128 -2.35 -6.90 5.45
CA GLY A 128 -1.63 -5.88 6.22
C GLY A 128 -1.46 -4.59 5.41
N ARG A 129 -1.59 -3.44 6.08
CA ARG A 129 -1.33 -2.12 5.50
C ARG A 129 0.16 -1.85 5.29
N GLU A 130 1.02 -2.51 6.08
CA GLU A 130 2.44 -2.21 6.15
C GLU A 130 3.19 -2.52 4.83
N GLY A 131 2.90 -3.68 4.23
CA GLY A 131 3.56 -4.14 3.01
C GLY A 131 3.36 -3.19 1.83
N PRO A 132 2.11 -2.85 1.44
CA PRO A 132 1.83 -1.93 0.35
C PRO A 132 2.39 -0.51 0.58
N ILE A 133 2.33 0.01 1.81
CA ILE A 133 2.86 1.33 2.17
C ILE A 133 4.40 1.34 2.05
N ALA A 134 5.09 0.33 2.58
CA ALA A 134 6.54 0.19 2.42
C ALA A 134 6.95 0.02 0.95
N LEU A 135 6.14 -0.70 0.15
CA LEU A 135 6.40 -0.96 -1.26
C LEU A 135 6.26 0.31 -2.12
N ILE A 136 5.26 1.16 -1.87
CA ILE A 136 5.14 2.43 -2.58
C ILE A 136 6.32 3.36 -2.27
N GLY A 137 6.77 3.38 -1.01
CA GLY A 137 8.00 4.09 -0.60
C GLY A 137 9.24 3.59 -1.32
N ALA A 138 9.41 2.26 -1.38
CA ALA A 138 10.49 1.62 -2.12
C ALA A 138 10.46 1.99 -3.62
N GLY A 139 9.26 1.95 -4.23
CA GLY A 139 9.04 2.24 -5.65
C GLY A 139 9.33 3.70 -6.01
N LEU A 140 8.94 4.63 -5.14
CA LEU A 140 9.26 6.05 -5.26
C LEU A 140 10.77 6.28 -5.11
N GLY A 141 11.39 5.71 -4.08
CA GLY A 141 12.84 5.78 -3.87
C GLY A 141 13.64 5.25 -5.07
N SER A 142 13.22 4.12 -5.63
CA SER A 142 13.83 3.53 -6.83
C SER A 142 13.64 4.42 -8.07
N SER A 143 12.45 4.97 -8.28
CA SER A 143 12.14 5.82 -9.44
C SER A 143 12.86 7.16 -9.41
N VAL A 144 12.94 7.80 -8.23
CA VAL A 144 13.71 9.04 -8.04
C VAL A 144 15.19 8.76 -8.22
N ALA A 145 15.73 7.67 -7.68
CA ALA A 145 17.14 7.31 -7.85
C ALA A 145 17.51 7.07 -9.33
N ASP A 146 16.60 6.50 -10.11
CA ASP A 146 16.75 6.35 -11.56
C ASP A 146 16.74 7.70 -12.28
N TRP A 147 15.84 8.61 -11.90
CA TRP A 147 15.74 9.95 -12.52
C TRP A 147 17.05 10.75 -12.35
N PHE A 148 17.70 10.60 -11.20
CA PHE A 148 19.00 11.21 -10.92
C PHE A 148 20.21 10.40 -11.41
N LYS A 149 19.99 9.27 -12.08
CA LYS A 149 21.04 8.36 -12.61
C LYS A 149 22.06 7.95 -11.54
N LEU A 150 21.58 7.63 -10.34
CA LEU A 150 22.42 7.22 -9.20
C LEU A 150 23.07 5.85 -9.43
N LYS A 151 24.22 5.59 -8.78
CA LYS A 151 24.91 4.29 -8.82
C LYS A 151 24.10 3.23 -8.07
N GLU A 152 24.32 1.94 -8.33
CA GLU A 152 23.57 0.85 -7.67
C GLU A 152 23.58 0.92 -6.14
N SER A 153 24.74 1.25 -5.54
CA SER A 153 24.86 1.40 -4.08
C SER A 153 24.00 2.54 -3.53
N GLU A 154 23.76 3.59 -4.31
CA GLU A 154 22.93 4.73 -3.95
C GLU A 154 21.44 4.45 -4.19
N LYS A 155 21.11 3.69 -5.25
CA LYS A 155 19.74 3.20 -5.49
C LYS A 155 19.24 2.32 -4.35
N ARG A 156 20.09 1.42 -3.84
CA ARG A 156 19.78 0.57 -2.69
C ARG A 156 19.48 1.41 -1.45
N LYS A 157 20.27 2.46 -1.19
CA LYS A 157 20.02 3.41 -0.08
C LYS A 157 18.72 4.17 -0.27
N ALA A 158 18.44 4.69 -1.46
CA ALA A 158 17.20 5.41 -1.76
C ALA A 158 15.96 4.52 -1.59
N LEU A 159 16.04 3.25 -2.02
CA LEU A 159 14.98 2.26 -1.83
C LEU A 159 14.73 2.00 -0.34
N ALA A 160 15.79 1.75 0.44
CA ALA A 160 15.67 1.49 1.88
C ALA A 160 15.13 2.71 2.66
N ILE A 161 15.61 3.92 2.34
CA ILE A 161 15.10 5.18 2.93
C ILE A 161 13.61 5.35 2.60
N GLY A 162 13.22 5.12 1.34
CA GLY A 162 11.83 5.24 0.92
C GLY A 162 10.91 4.26 1.65
N SER A 163 11.31 2.99 1.79
CA SER A 163 10.56 2.00 2.56
C SER A 163 10.39 2.40 4.02
N GLY A 164 11.47 2.83 4.69
CA GLY A 164 11.43 3.21 6.10
C GLY A 164 10.58 4.47 6.38
N GLN A 165 10.65 5.47 5.50
CA GLN A 165 9.84 6.68 5.62
C GLN A 165 8.34 6.38 5.49
N SER A 166 7.95 5.52 4.56
CA SER A 166 6.55 5.15 4.39
C SER A 166 5.99 4.38 5.58
N SER A 167 6.77 3.49 6.20
CA SER A 167 6.33 2.75 7.38
C SER A 167 6.17 3.61 8.63
N SER A 168 6.66 4.87 8.63
CA SER A 168 6.49 5.80 9.75
C SER A 168 5.06 6.39 9.86
N TYR A 169 4.18 6.05 8.91
CA TYR A 169 2.78 6.50 8.87
C TYR A 169 1.78 5.43 9.35
N LEU A 170 2.29 4.32 9.89
CA LEU A 170 1.53 3.28 10.58
C LEU A 170 1.62 3.52 12.09
#